data_AF-A0A958UC53-F1
#
_entry.id   AF-A0A958UC53-F1
#
_cell.length_a   1.000
_cell.length_b   1.000
_cell.length_c   1.000
_cell.angle_alpha   90.00
_cell.angle_beta   90.00
_cell.angle_gamma   90.00
#
_symmetry.space_group_name_H-M   'P 1'
#
loop_
_entity.id
_entity.type
_entity.pdbx_description
1 polymer ?
#
loop_
_entity_poly.entity_id
_entity_poly.type
_entity_poly.pdbx_seq_one_letter_code
_entity_poly.pdbx_strand_id
1 'polypeptide(L)'
;MVYNILEVANTHGGNFEYMISLIDEFKEFDQNTGIKFQPFKYNEIALPDFSWYHVYKELFFSSEQWAKIISKASKHKDIWIDVFDIYSIK
;
A
#
# COMPACT_ATOMS: atom_id res chain seq x y z
N MET A 1 -11.37 4.84 23.62
CA MET A 1 -10.01 5.04 23.06
C MET A 1 -10.15 5.29 21.57
N VAL A 2 -9.33 6.16 21.00
CA VAL A 2 -9.32 6.44 19.55
C VAL A 2 -8.48 5.37 18.85
N TYR A 3 -8.89 4.98 17.65
CA TYR A 3 -8.14 4.08 16.77
C TYR A 3 -7.66 4.89 15.57
N ASN A 4 -6.35 4.86 15.31
CA ASN A 4 -5.73 5.62 14.23
C ASN A 4 -5.42 4.70 13.04
N ILE A 5 -5.50 5.25 11.82
CA ILE A 5 -5.06 4.58 10.60
C ILE A 5 -3.98 5.42 9.94
N LEU A 6 -2.80 4.84 9.78
CA LEU A 6 -1.72 5.41 8.99
C LEU A 6 -2.01 5.13 7.52
N GLU A 7 -2.48 6.14 6.80
CA GLU A 7 -2.70 6.06 5.36
C GLU A 7 -1.37 6.30 4.62
N VAL A 8 -0.94 5.33 3.81
CA VAL A 8 0.24 5.52 2.93
C VAL A 8 -0.14 5.81 1.48
N ALA A 9 -1.35 5.46 1.06
CA ALA A 9 -1.83 5.66 -0.31
C ALA A 9 -0.72 5.39 -1.37
N ASN A 10 -0.40 6.40 -2.18
CA ASN A 10 0.65 6.35 -3.19
C ASN A 10 1.92 7.14 -2.83
N THR A 11 2.16 7.46 -1.53
CA THR A 11 3.34 8.22 -1.10
C THR A 11 4.66 7.55 -1.49
N HIS A 12 4.63 6.24 -1.71
CA HIS A 12 5.77 5.46 -2.16
C HIS A 12 6.23 5.81 -3.59
N GLY A 13 5.38 6.40 -4.44
CA GLY A 13 5.79 6.82 -5.78
C GLY A 13 6.40 5.71 -6.65
N GLY A 14 6.03 4.44 -6.41
CA GLY A 14 6.64 3.28 -7.08
C GLY A 14 7.98 2.81 -6.50
N ASN A 15 8.48 3.43 -5.43
CA ASN A 15 9.73 3.07 -4.77
C ASN A 15 9.49 2.06 -3.64
N PHE A 16 9.82 0.80 -3.90
CA PHE A 16 9.65 -0.29 -2.94
C PHE A 16 10.52 -0.13 -1.69
N GLU A 17 11.78 0.26 -1.83
CA GLU A 17 12.70 0.42 -0.70
C GLU A 17 12.23 1.55 0.24
N TYR A 18 11.72 2.63 -0.35
CA TYR A 18 11.11 3.71 0.43
C TYR A 18 9.86 3.24 1.19
N MET A 19 8.99 2.43 0.58
CA MET A 19 7.85 1.85 1.30
C MET A 19 8.31 0.99 2.48
N ILE A 20 9.37 0.19 2.29
CA ILE A 20 9.95 -0.62 3.37
C ILE A 20 10.55 0.25 4.49
N SER A 21 11.26 1.33 4.17
CA SER A 21 11.79 2.24 5.18
C SER A 21 10.69 2.96 5.94
N LEU A 22 9.62 3.38 5.25
CA LEU A 22 8.46 4.04 5.87
C LEU A 22 7.77 3.11 6.89
N ILE A 23 7.64 1.82 6.59
CA ILE A 23 7.10 0.82 7.52
C ILE A 23 7.99 0.68 8.77
N ASP A 24 9.31 0.80 8.62
CA ASP A 24 10.23 0.77 9.77
C ASP A 24 10.06 2.01 10.65
N GLU A 25 9.93 3.19 10.08
CA GLU A 25 9.67 4.44 10.83
C GLU A 25 8.32 4.37 11.58
N PHE A 26 7.31 3.75 10.97
CA PHE A 26 5.98 3.63 11.57
C PHE A 26 5.88 2.68 12.75
N LYS A 27 6.93 1.91 13.05
CA LYS A 27 6.98 1.07 14.25
C LYS A 27 6.80 1.88 15.53
N GLU A 28 7.35 3.10 15.56
CA GLU A 28 7.38 3.98 16.73
C GLU A 28 5.99 4.54 17.11
N PHE A 29 4.97 4.42 16.26
CA PHE A 29 3.63 4.92 16.57
C PHE A 29 2.88 3.95 17.50
N ASP A 30 2.32 4.50 18.57
CA ASP A 30 1.73 3.81 19.73
C ASP A 30 0.49 2.91 19.44
N GLN A 31 -0.01 2.29 20.52
CA GLN A 31 -1.10 1.31 20.54
C GLN A 31 -2.43 1.85 19.96
N ASN A 32 -3.23 0.95 19.37
CA ASN A 32 -4.45 1.21 18.58
C ASN A 32 -4.21 1.94 17.26
N THR A 33 -3.16 1.56 16.53
CA THR A 33 -2.86 2.11 15.20
C THR A 33 -2.77 1.00 14.15
N GLY A 34 -3.62 1.08 13.13
CA GLY A 34 -3.51 0.29 11.91
C GLY A 34 -2.75 1.04 10.82
N ILE A 35 -2.37 0.34 9.76
CA ILE A 35 -1.80 0.92 8.54
C ILE A 35 -2.61 0.45 7.34
N LYS A 36 -2.91 1.38 6.43
CA LYS A 36 -3.77 1.12 5.26
C LYS A 36 -2.98 1.19 3.96
N PHE A 37 -3.14 0.16 3.12
CA PHE A 37 -2.52 0.06 1.80
C PHE A 37 -3.55 0.02 0.68
N GLN A 38 -3.09 0.31 -0.54
CA GLN A 38 -3.90 0.37 -1.76
C GLN A 38 -3.28 -0.50 -2.86
N PRO A 39 -3.28 -1.84 -2.72
CA PRO A 39 -2.83 -2.71 -3.79
C PRO A 39 -3.80 -2.63 -4.97
N PHE A 40 -3.30 -2.26 -6.14
CA PHE A 40 -4.08 -2.25 -7.38
C PHE A 40 -3.20 -2.64 -8.56
N LYS A 41 -3.83 -3.03 -9.66
CA LYS A 41 -3.18 -3.21 -10.95
C LYS A 41 -3.66 -2.12 -11.90
N TYR A 42 -2.71 -1.40 -12.47
CA TYR A 42 -2.96 -0.23 -13.32
C TYR A 42 -3.99 -0.46 -14.44
N ASN A 43 -4.02 -1.67 -15.02
CA ASN A 43 -4.94 -2.02 -16.12
C ASN A 43 -6.26 -2.67 -15.66
N GLU A 44 -6.50 -2.78 -14.36
CA GLU A 44 -7.79 -3.18 -13.78
C GLU A 44 -8.55 -1.96 -13.23
N ILE A 45 -7.87 -0.83 -12.99
CA ILE A 45 -8.48 0.42 -12.48
C ILE A 45 -8.58 1.55 -13.51
N ALA A 46 -7.87 1.46 -14.64
CA ALA A 46 -7.87 2.50 -15.67
C ALA A 46 -7.61 1.94 -17.08
N LEU A 47 -8.15 2.62 -18.09
CA LEU A 47 -7.90 2.34 -19.50
C LEU A 47 -6.61 3.04 -19.99
N PRO A 48 -5.94 2.52 -21.03
CA PRO A 48 -4.70 3.10 -21.53
C PRO A 48 -4.75 4.56 -21.99
N ASP A 49 -5.92 5.03 -22.40
CA ASP A 49 -6.18 6.41 -22.85
C ASP A 49 -6.52 7.36 -21.68
N PHE A 50 -6.63 6.85 -20.46
CA PHE A 50 -6.80 7.67 -19.27
C PHE A 50 -5.51 8.41 -18.91
N SER A 51 -5.62 9.70 -18.59
CA SER A 51 -4.44 10.57 -18.42
C SER A 51 -3.48 10.10 -17.33
N TRP A 52 -3.96 9.45 -16.27
CA TRP A 52 -3.12 8.95 -15.16
C TRP A 52 -2.65 7.50 -15.32
N TYR A 53 -3.00 6.82 -16.42
CA TYR A 53 -2.65 5.41 -16.62
C TYR A 53 -1.14 5.14 -16.53
N HIS A 54 -0.32 6.07 -17.03
CA HIS A 54 1.14 5.97 -16.95
C HIS A 54 1.63 6.05 -15.50
N VAL A 55 1.10 6.96 -14.69
CA VAL A 55 1.43 7.06 -13.26
C VAL A 55 1.04 5.79 -12.52
N TYR A 56 -0.13 5.20 -12.79
CA TYR A 56 -0.53 3.95 -12.14
C TYR A 56 0.41 2.78 -12.46
N LYS A 57 1.05 2.76 -13.65
CA LYS A 57 2.09 1.77 -13.94
C LYS A 57 3.34 2.00 -13.10
N GLU A 58 3.73 3.25 -12.87
CA GLU A 58 4.89 3.59 -12.04
C GLU A 58 4.64 3.23 -10.58
N LEU A 59 3.41 3.41 -10.09
CA LEU A 59 3.01 3.07 -8.72
C LEU A 59 2.85 1.56 -8.49
N PHE A 60 2.83 0.75 -9.54
CA PHE A 60 2.52 -0.67 -9.42
C PHE A 60 3.59 -1.44 -8.63
N PHE A 61 3.13 -2.17 -7.62
CA PHE A 61 3.90 -3.22 -6.95
C PHE A 61 3.36 -4.60 -7.30
N SER A 62 4.26 -5.56 -7.47
CA SER A 62 3.91 -6.96 -7.69
C SER A 62 3.32 -7.63 -6.44
N SER A 63 2.71 -8.81 -6.61
CA SER A 63 2.10 -9.51 -5.48
C SER A 63 3.15 -9.96 -4.46
N GLU A 64 4.36 -10.28 -4.93
CA GLU A 64 5.51 -10.59 -4.08
C GLU A 64 5.99 -9.37 -3.30
N GLN A 65 5.96 -8.18 -3.90
CA GLN A 65 6.28 -6.93 -3.21
C GLN A 65 5.23 -6.61 -2.14
N TRP A 66 3.94 -6.72 -2.47
CA TRP A 66 2.86 -6.53 -1.50
C TRP A 66 2.91 -7.54 -0.35
N ALA A 67 3.18 -8.82 -0.64
CA ALA A 67 3.36 -9.84 0.39
C ALA A 67 4.49 -9.47 1.36
N LYS A 68 5.61 -8.95 0.86
CA LYS A 68 6.72 -8.47 1.70
C LYS A 68 6.34 -7.24 2.53
N ILE A 69 5.67 -6.26 1.94
CA ILE A 69 5.17 -5.04 2.60
C ILE A 69 4.23 -5.41 3.75
N ILE A 70 3.19 -6.21 3.46
CA ILE A 70 2.18 -6.62 4.42
C ILE A 70 2.79 -7.47 5.52
N SER A 71 3.66 -8.45 5.18
CA SER A 71 4.35 -9.29 6.16
C SER A 71 5.25 -8.49 7.10
N LYS A 72 5.87 -7.40 6.61
CA LYS A 72 6.69 -6.52 7.45
C LYS A 72 5.83 -5.66 8.38
N ALA A 73 4.78 -5.04 7.84
CA ALA A 73 3.90 -4.15 8.60
C ALA A 73 3.08 -4.89 9.66
N SER A 74 2.62 -6.11 9.37
CA SER A 74 1.75 -6.91 10.26
C SER A 74 2.42 -7.33 11.56
N LYS A 75 3.75 -7.21 11.64
CA LYS A 75 4.52 -7.44 12.88
C LYS A 75 4.23 -6.39 13.96
N HIS A 76 3.75 -5.21 13.57
CA HIS A 76 3.62 -4.06 14.47
C HIS A 76 2.31 -3.30 14.36
N LYS A 77 1.50 -3.53 13.32
CA LYS A 77 0.27 -2.81 13.02
C LYS A 77 -0.82 -3.76 12.51
N ASP A 78 -2.08 -3.43 12.76
CA ASP A 78 -3.19 -4.05 12.04
C ASP A 78 -3.16 -3.61 10.57
N ILE A 79 -3.51 -4.52 9.67
CA ILE A 79 -3.46 -4.27 8.23
C ILE A 79 -4.85 -3.94 7.71
N TRP A 80 -4.95 -2.80 7.03
CA TRP A 80 -6.13 -2.37 6.30
C TRP A 80 -5.81 -2.31 4.81
N ILE A 81 -6.74 -2.75 3.97
CA ILE A 81 -6.59 -2.77 2.51
C ILE A 81 -7.80 -2.07 1.90
N ASP A 82 -7.56 -1.05 1.08
CA ASP A 82 -8.58 -0.56 0.15
C ASP A 82 -8.57 -1.47 -1.09
N VAL A 83 -9.70 -2.11 -1.36
CA VAL A 83 -9.88 -3.03 -2.48
C VAL A 83 -10.45 -2.26 -3.67
N PHE A 84 -9.66 -2.14 -4.75
CA PHE A 84 -10.07 -1.42 -5.97
C PHE A 84 -10.41 -2.38 -7.12
N ASP A 85 -9.76 -3.54 -7.16
CA ASP A 85 -9.86 -4.48 -8.27
C ASP A 85 -9.71 -5.94 -7.79
N ILE A 86 -9.68 -6.88 -8.74
CA ILE A 86 -9.53 -8.31 -8.45
C ILE A 86 -8.08 -8.62 -8.07
N TYR A 87 -7.12 -7.80 -8.49
CA TYR A 87 -5.73 -7.92 -8.07
C TYR A 87 -5.55 -7.66 -6.57
N SER A 88 -6.28 -6.71 -5.97
CA SER A 88 -6.21 -6.37 -4.55
C SER A 88 -6.50 -7.53 -3.57
N ILE A 89 -7.16 -8.60 -4.04
CA ILE A 89 -7.60 -9.74 -3.22
C ILE A 89 -6.80 -11.03 -3.46
N LYS A 90 -5.72 -10.97 -4.25
CA LYS A 90 -4.83 -12.11 -4.56
C LYS A 90 -3.63 -12.16 -3.63
#